data_AF-A0A2N6VKE4-F1
#
_entry.id   AF-A0A2N6VKE4-F1
#
_cell.length_a   1.000
_cell.length_b   1.000
_cell.length_c   1.000
_cell.angle_alpha   90.00
_cell.angle_beta   90.00
_cell.angle_gamma   90.00
#
_symmetry.space_group_name_H-M   'P 1'
#
loop_
_entity.id
_entity.type
_entity.pdbx_description
1 polymer ?
#
loop_
_entity_poly.entity_id
_entity_poly.type
_entity_poly.pdbx_seq_one_letter_code
_entity_poly.pdbx_strand_id
1 'polypeptide(L)'
;MARLRALVDTSVLVSDLLWLGLLTMRQLGGASPGGGRGDGARGVALGGVALELYTTSAILEELRPALRRVYRERTRLQIGGAFEARRQSLRHLDMASMDMTRRGFVKDPDDAHLDVAAWQGGMDVLVSNDVRAFKPVSSHVDEKAERGYELVTGDALLVRLWDAQAGACRAHFVDTWRALYEQYCQACGLEPDRRTVSEQFRRARAFKLAKRLKGLG
;
A
#
# COMPACT_ATOMS: atom_id res chain seq x y z
N MET A 1 -7.97 -19.37 -0.71
CA MET A 1 -6.96 -18.37 -0.32
C MET A 1 -7.69 -17.09 0.07
N ALA A 2 -7.47 -16.56 1.27
CA ALA A 2 -8.14 -15.34 1.71
C ALA A 2 -7.67 -14.15 0.86
N ARG A 3 -8.61 -13.33 0.38
CA ARG A 3 -8.34 -12.10 -0.38
C ARG A 3 -8.54 -10.92 0.56
N LEU A 4 -7.65 -9.93 0.49
CA LEU A 4 -7.72 -8.69 1.25
C LEU A 4 -7.78 -7.51 0.27
N ARG A 5 -8.88 -6.76 0.28
CA ARG A 5 -9.09 -5.56 -0.55
C ARG A 5 -8.74 -4.33 0.27
N ALA A 6 -7.67 -3.65 -0.12
CA ALA A 6 -7.16 -2.48 0.58
C ALA A 6 -7.29 -1.22 -0.28
N LEU A 7 -8.03 -0.22 0.21
CA LEU A 7 -8.03 1.12 -0.36
C LEU A 7 -6.83 1.90 0.20
N VAL A 8 -5.98 2.44 -0.68
CA VAL A 8 -4.73 3.10 -0.29
C VAL A 8 -4.83 4.59 -0.49
N ASP A 9 -4.73 5.33 0.61
CA ASP A 9 -4.79 6.80 0.66
C ASP A 9 -3.49 7.46 0.13
N THR A 10 -3.61 8.71 -0.31
CA THR A 10 -2.52 9.61 -0.72
C THR A 10 -1.38 9.64 0.30
N SER A 11 -1.69 9.68 1.60
CA SER A 11 -0.70 9.74 2.69
C SER A 11 0.25 8.53 2.76
N VAL A 12 -0.14 7.41 2.13
CA VAL A 12 0.66 6.20 1.99
C VAL A 12 1.31 6.15 0.60
N LEU A 13 0.54 6.45 -0.45
CA LEU A 13 1.00 6.43 -1.84
C LEU A 13 2.12 7.43 -2.12
N VAL A 14 2.18 8.54 -1.38
CA VAL A 14 3.24 9.54 -1.53
C VAL A 14 4.62 8.99 -1.15
N SER A 15 4.70 7.93 -0.34
CA SER A 15 5.96 7.27 0.00
C SER A 15 6.28 6.16 -0.99
N ASP A 16 7.35 6.32 -1.79
CA ASP A 16 7.88 5.26 -2.66
C ASP A 16 8.00 3.92 -1.91
N LEU A 17 8.57 3.96 -0.71
CA LEU A 17 8.95 2.76 0.04
C LEU A 17 7.74 2.00 0.60
N LEU A 18 6.74 2.71 1.14
CA LEU A 18 5.51 2.07 1.61
C LEU A 18 4.71 1.47 0.46
N TRP A 19 4.54 2.22 -0.63
CA TRP A 19 3.85 1.74 -1.82
C TRP A 19 4.55 0.51 -2.43
N LEU A 20 5.87 0.56 -2.63
CA LEU A 20 6.65 -0.60 -3.11
C LEU A 20 6.59 -1.80 -2.16
N GLY A 21 6.57 -1.55 -0.85
CA GLY A 21 6.36 -2.59 0.16
C GLY A 21 5.02 -3.32 -0.05
N LEU A 22 3.94 -2.58 -0.33
CA LEU A 22 2.61 -3.16 -0.59
C LEU A 22 2.60 -3.95 -1.90
N LEU A 23 3.27 -3.44 -2.95
CA LEU A 23 3.43 -4.17 -4.21
C LEU A 23 4.21 -5.47 -4.04
N THR A 24 5.26 -5.45 -3.22
CA THR A 24 6.05 -6.64 -2.88
C THR A 24 5.17 -7.68 -2.20
N MET A 25 4.40 -7.28 -1.18
CA MET A 25 3.46 -8.18 -0.50
C MET A 25 2.40 -8.74 -1.44
N ARG A 26 1.89 -7.94 -2.38
CA ARG A 26 0.97 -8.41 -3.41
C ARG A 26 1.61 -9.46 -4.32
N GLN A 27 2.84 -9.24 -4.78
CA GLN A 27 3.53 -10.17 -5.67
C GLN A 27 3.81 -11.50 -4.95
N LEU A 28 4.24 -11.44 -3.68
CA LEU A 28 4.47 -12.61 -2.86
C LEU A 28 3.18 -13.37 -2.51
N GLY A 29 2.07 -12.66 -2.28
CA GLY A 29 0.76 -13.27 -2.06
C GLY A 29 0.16 -13.86 -3.34
N GLY A 30 0.33 -13.21 -4.49
CA GLY A 30 -0.30 -13.60 -5.77
C GLY A 30 0.30 -14.82 -6.46
N ALA A 31 1.42 -15.37 -5.97
CA ALA A 31 2.05 -16.58 -6.51
C ALA A 31 1.16 -17.83 -6.24
N SER A 32 0.10 -17.99 -7.02
CA SER A 32 -0.69 -19.22 -7.03
C SER A 32 0.10 -20.38 -7.65
N PRO A 33 -0.02 -21.61 -7.11
CA PRO A 33 0.77 -22.78 -7.53
C PRO A 33 0.50 -23.34 -8.95
N GLY A 34 -0.25 -22.66 -9.83
CA GLY A 34 -0.85 -23.36 -10.99
C GLY A 34 -1.00 -22.61 -12.30
N GLY A 35 -0.35 -21.46 -12.49
CA GLY A 35 -0.44 -20.67 -13.73
C GLY A 35 0.78 -20.83 -14.64
N GLY A 36 1.06 -22.04 -15.10
CA GLY A 36 2.16 -22.28 -16.02
C GLY A 36 1.91 -21.64 -17.39
N ARG A 37 2.85 -20.79 -17.83
CA ARG A 37 3.41 -20.85 -19.18
C ARG A 37 4.81 -20.22 -19.19
N GLY A 38 5.80 -21.11 -19.15
CA GLY A 38 7.13 -20.91 -19.75
C GLY A 38 7.97 -19.75 -19.24
N ASP A 39 8.63 -19.92 -18.09
CA ASP A 39 10.09 -19.78 -18.00
C ASP A 39 10.60 -20.06 -16.58
N GLY A 40 11.35 -21.15 -16.43
CA GLY A 40 12.43 -21.43 -15.47
C GLY A 40 12.29 -21.20 -13.95
N ALA A 41 11.55 -20.23 -13.46
CA ALA A 41 11.47 -19.88 -12.05
C ALA A 41 10.33 -20.67 -11.38
N ARG A 42 10.68 -21.75 -10.69
CA ARG A 42 9.76 -22.46 -9.78
C ARG A 42 9.24 -21.50 -8.71
N GLY A 43 8.08 -20.89 -8.94
CA GLY A 43 7.38 -20.09 -7.95
C GLY A 43 6.94 -20.97 -6.79
N VAL A 44 7.50 -20.74 -5.60
CA VAL A 44 7.04 -21.39 -4.38
C VAL A 44 5.69 -20.77 -4.02
N ALA A 45 4.62 -21.58 -4.07
CA ALA A 45 3.32 -21.16 -3.59
C ALA A 45 3.34 -21.10 -2.06
N LEU A 46 3.29 -19.90 -1.53
CA LEU A 46 3.37 -19.63 -0.10
C LEU A 46 1.98 -19.17 0.29
N GLY A 47 1.25 -20.00 1.04
CA GLY A 47 -0.18 -19.86 1.37
C GLY A 47 -0.57 -18.60 2.17
N GLY A 48 -0.26 -17.42 1.64
CA GLY A 48 -0.51 -16.12 2.20
C GLY A 48 -1.85 -15.52 1.78
N VAL A 49 -2.00 -14.23 2.08
CA VAL A 49 -3.19 -13.44 1.77
C VAL A 49 -3.03 -12.80 0.39
N ALA A 50 -4.03 -12.96 -0.49
CA ALA A 50 -4.03 -12.32 -1.80
C ALA A 50 -4.40 -10.84 -1.63
N LEU A 51 -3.43 -9.94 -1.77
CA LEU A 51 -3.64 -8.51 -1.59
C LEU A 51 -4.11 -7.84 -2.88
N GLU A 52 -5.26 -7.17 -2.84
CA GLU A 52 -5.71 -6.28 -3.90
C GLU A 52 -5.64 -4.83 -3.42
N LEU A 53 -4.99 -3.98 -4.20
CA LEU A 53 -4.80 -2.57 -3.88
C LEU A 53 -5.72 -1.72 -4.76
N TYR A 54 -6.53 -0.88 -4.13
CA TYR A 54 -7.49 0.01 -4.77
C TYR A 54 -7.12 1.49 -4.51
N THR A 55 -7.58 2.36 -5.41
CA THR A 55 -7.50 3.82 -5.31
C THR A 55 -8.74 4.45 -5.97
N THR A 56 -8.94 5.75 -5.80
CA THR A 56 -10.07 6.51 -6.37
C THR A 56 -9.57 7.69 -7.21
N SER A 57 -10.45 8.33 -7.97
CA SER A 57 -10.09 9.55 -8.72
C SER A 57 -9.62 10.68 -7.79
N ALA A 58 -10.31 10.89 -6.67
CA ALA A 58 -9.96 11.92 -5.69
C ALA A 58 -8.52 11.73 -5.14
N ILE A 59 -8.17 10.50 -4.73
CA ILE A 59 -6.80 10.17 -4.29
C ILE A 59 -5.77 10.47 -5.40
N LEU A 60 -6.08 10.10 -6.64
CA LEU A 60 -5.17 10.35 -7.77
C LEU A 60 -5.01 11.85 -8.08
N GLU A 61 -6.06 12.65 -7.93
CA GLU A 61 -6.01 14.10 -8.11
C GLU A 61 -5.09 14.76 -7.07
N GLU A 62 -5.12 14.28 -5.83
CA GLU A 62 -4.25 14.75 -4.74
C GLU A 62 -2.80 14.24 -4.83
N LEU A 63 -2.61 13.05 -5.41
CA LEU A 63 -1.32 12.36 -5.39
C LEU A 63 -0.22 13.15 -6.08
N ARG A 64 -0.51 13.74 -7.25
CA ARG A 64 0.50 14.48 -8.02
C ARG A 64 1.03 15.71 -7.25
N PRO A 65 0.19 16.63 -6.71
CA PRO A 65 0.69 17.72 -5.88
C PRO A 65 1.36 17.22 -4.58
N ALA A 66 0.87 16.14 -3.97
CA ALA A 66 1.51 15.54 -2.80
C ALA A 66 2.93 15.04 -3.08
N LEU A 67 3.13 14.33 -4.20
CA LEU A 67 4.45 13.87 -4.65
C LEU A 67 5.42 15.04 -4.86
N ARG A 68 4.98 16.14 -5.47
CA ARG A 68 5.81 17.36 -5.63
C ARG A 68 6.20 17.97 -4.30
N ARG A 69 5.30 17.95 -3.32
CA ARG A 69 5.54 18.52 -1.98
C ARG A 69 6.60 17.71 -1.21
N VAL A 70 6.54 16.38 -1.32
CA VAL A 70 7.45 15.45 -0.63
C VAL A 70 8.80 15.36 -1.32
N TYR A 71 8.83 15.28 -2.66
CA TYR A 71 10.04 15.11 -3.46
C TYR A 71 10.38 16.39 -4.23
N ARG A 72 10.75 17.44 -3.49
CA ARG A 72 10.99 18.79 -4.05
C ARG A 72 12.16 18.83 -5.02
N GLU A 73 13.08 17.89 -4.89
CA GLU A 73 14.27 17.73 -5.71
C GLU A 73 14.00 17.02 -7.04
N ARG A 74 12.85 16.34 -7.19
CA ARG A 74 12.53 15.61 -8.41
C ARG A 74 12.05 16.54 -9.52
N THR A 75 12.52 16.25 -10.73
CA THR A 75 12.06 16.91 -11.95
C THR A 75 10.58 16.62 -12.22
N ARG A 76 9.95 17.44 -13.07
CA ARG A 76 8.57 17.21 -13.52
C ARG A 76 8.40 15.83 -14.17
N LEU A 77 9.40 15.37 -14.93
CA LEU A 77 9.39 14.06 -15.58
C LEU A 77 9.40 12.93 -14.53
N GLN A 78 10.30 13.00 -13.56
CA GLN A 78 10.40 12.03 -12.44
C GLN A 78 9.09 11.97 -11.63
N ILE A 79 8.47 13.11 -11.33
CA ILE A 79 7.16 13.16 -10.65
C ILE A 79 6.06 12.54 -11.53
N GLY A 80 6.08 12.80 -12.84
CA GLY A 80 5.16 12.20 -13.79
C GLY A 80 5.28 10.67 -13.83
N GLY A 81 6.51 10.15 -13.93
CA GLY A 81 6.79 8.71 -13.88
C GLY A 81 6.35 8.08 -12.57
N ALA A 82 6.67 8.72 -11.44
CA ALA A 82 6.25 8.27 -10.11
C ALA A 82 4.72 8.17 -9.99
N PHE A 83 4.00 9.18 -10.48
CA PHE A 83 2.54 9.20 -10.51
C PHE A 83 1.97 8.07 -11.37
N GLU A 84 2.47 7.90 -12.60
CA GLU A 84 1.97 6.87 -13.52
C GLU A 84 2.21 5.46 -12.98
N ALA A 85 3.37 5.20 -12.36
CA ALA A 85 3.67 3.91 -11.75
C ALA A 85 2.64 3.53 -10.65
N ARG A 86 2.21 4.51 -9.85
CA ARG A 86 1.16 4.30 -8.84
C ARG A 86 -0.20 4.07 -9.48
N ARG A 87 -0.59 4.92 -10.43
CA ARG A 87 -1.86 4.80 -11.16
C ARG A 87 -2.01 3.43 -11.82
N GLN A 88 -0.96 2.93 -12.47
CA GLN A 88 -0.97 1.65 -13.18
C GLN A 88 -0.92 0.42 -12.26
N SER A 89 -0.36 0.59 -11.06
CA SER A 89 -0.22 -0.52 -10.12
C SER A 89 -1.44 -0.72 -9.21
N LEU A 90 -2.45 0.17 -9.26
CA LEU A 90 -3.64 0.13 -8.41
C LEU A 90 -4.90 -0.13 -9.23
N ARG A 91 -5.88 -0.81 -8.63
CA ARG A 91 -7.22 -0.92 -9.21
C ARG A 91 -7.99 0.36 -8.95
N HIS A 92 -8.65 0.86 -9.99
CA HIS A 92 -9.50 2.04 -9.84
C HIS A 92 -10.87 1.63 -9.29
N LEU A 93 -11.29 2.28 -8.22
CA LEU A 93 -12.62 2.18 -7.65
C LEU A 93 -13.43 3.38 -8.14
N ASP A 94 -14.43 3.11 -8.97
CA ASP A 94 -15.38 4.12 -9.43
C ASP A 94 -16.33 4.49 -8.29
N MET A 95 -16.45 5.80 -8.03
CA MET A 95 -17.28 6.37 -6.97
C MET A 95 -18.52 7.09 -7.50
N ALA A 96 -18.75 7.13 -8.82
CA ALA A 96 -19.81 7.96 -9.42
C ALA A 96 -21.24 7.63 -8.93
N SER A 97 -21.46 6.41 -8.45
CA SER A 97 -22.76 5.93 -7.93
C SER A 97 -22.83 5.85 -6.40
N MET A 98 -21.77 6.27 -5.68
CA MET A 98 -21.72 6.17 -4.23
C MET A 98 -22.40 7.35 -3.54
N ASP A 99 -23.08 7.09 -2.43
CA ASP A 99 -23.65 8.14 -1.58
C ASP A 99 -22.53 8.81 -0.78
N MET A 100 -22.24 10.07 -1.10
CA MET A 100 -21.17 10.86 -0.48
C MET A 100 -21.54 11.44 0.90
N THR A 101 -22.62 10.94 1.52
CA THR A 101 -23.03 11.34 2.86
C THR A 101 -21.94 11.03 3.88
N ARG A 102 -21.39 12.09 4.48
CA ARG A 102 -20.37 11.99 5.53
C ARG A 102 -20.94 11.28 6.77
N ARG A 103 -20.28 10.20 7.18
CA ARG A 103 -20.60 9.50 8.43
C ARG A 103 -19.97 10.18 9.65
N GLY A 104 -20.61 10.03 10.81
CA GLY A 104 -20.31 10.79 12.03
C GLY A 104 -18.91 10.58 12.62
N PHE A 105 -18.17 9.56 12.19
CA PHE A 105 -16.81 9.27 12.67
C PHE A 105 -15.70 9.82 11.77
N VAL A 106 -16.01 10.41 10.61
CA VAL A 106 -15.04 11.15 9.80
C VAL A 106 -14.94 12.56 10.39
N LYS A 107 -13.76 13.00 10.85
CA LYS A 107 -13.55 14.35 11.43
C LYS A 107 -13.27 15.39 10.36
N ASP A 108 -12.41 15.06 9.41
CA ASP A 108 -12.09 15.94 8.29
C ASP A 108 -13.15 15.76 7.20
N PRO A 109 -13.87 16.80 6.78
CA PRO A 109 -14.79 16.72 5.64
C PRO A 109 -14.10 16.25 4.36
N ASP A 110 -12.83 16.60 4.15
CA ASP A 110 -12.10 16.27 2.93
C ASP A 110 -11.86 14.76 2.84
N ASP A 111 -11.75 14.06 3.97
CA ASP A 111 -11.57 12.60 4.03
C ASP A 111 -12.89 11.79 3.99
N ALA A 112 -14.05 12.45 3.89
CA ALA A 112 -15.34 11.74 3.81
C ALA A 112 -15.41 10.83 2.58
N HIS A 113 -14.73 11.19 1.50
CA HIS A 113 -14.67 10.37 0.30
C HIS A 113 -13.92 9.04 0.53
N LEU A 114 -12.90 9.02 1.39
CA LEU A 114 -12.15 7.79 1.73
C LEU A 114 -13.03 6.81 2.50
N ASP A 115 -13.83 7.32 3.44
CA ASP A 115 -14.80 6.54 4.20
C ASP A 115 -15.84 5.88 3.30
N VAL A 116 -16.47 6.69 2.44
CA VAL A 116 -17.49 6.25 1.49
C VAL A 116 -16.92 5.20 0.54
N ALA A 117 -15.75 5.46 -0.04
CA ALA A 117 -15.07 4.53 -0.94
C ALA A 117 -14.73 3.21 -0.24
N ALA A 118 -14.22 3.25 0.99
CA ALA A 118 -13.88 2.06 1.73
C ALA A 118 -15.12 1.21 2.06
N TRP A 119 -16.18 1.84 2.55
CA TRP A 119 -17.39 1.15 2.97
C TRP A 119 -18.25 0.67 1.81
N GLN A 120 -18.68 1.57 0.92
CA GLN A 120 -19.56 1.21 -0.19
C GLN A 120 -18.82 0.42 -1.28
N GLY A 121 -17.50 0.58 -1.40
CA GLY A 121 -16.66 -0.25 -2.26
C GLY A 121 -16.42 -1.68 -1.73
N GLY A 122 -16.83 -1.96 -0.48
CA GLY A 122 -16.62 -3.25 0.18
C GLY A 122 -15.13 -3.55 0.39
N MET A 123 -14.36 -2.56 0.82
CA MET A 123 -12.96 -2.73 1.18
C MET A 123 -12.86 -3.40 2.54
N ASP A 124 -11.87 -4.26 2.72
CA ASP A 124 -11.57 -4.84 4.02
C ASP A 124 -10.83 -3.85 4.91
N VAL A 125 -9.97 -3.02 4.28
CA VAL A 125 -9.04 -2.12 4.97
C VAL A 125 -8.93 -0.79 4.21
N LEU A 126 -8.97 0.32 4.96
CA LEU A 126 -8.49 1.63 4.52
C LEU A 126 -7.08 1.84 5.07
N VAL A 127 -6.13 2.08 4.18
CA VAL A 127 -4.71 2.26 4.53
C VAL A 127 -4.35 3.73 4.45
N SER A 128 -4.22 4.38 5.61
CA SER A 128 -3.87 5.80 5.71
C SER A 128 -2.87 6.05 6.85
N ASN A 129 -1.87 6.90 6.59
CA ASN A 129 -0.97 7.39 7.63
C ASN A 129 -1.56 8.58 8.39
N ASP A 130 -2.66 9.16 7.92
CA ASP A 130 -3.42 10.18 8.64
C ASP A 130 -4.65 9.60 9.34
N VAL A 131 -4.41 8.71 10.31
CA VAL A 131 -5.49 8.11 11.09
C VAL A 131 -6.26 9.13 11.95
N ARG A 132 -5.74 10.35 12.12
CA ARG A 132 -6.35 11.38 12.97
C ARG A 132 -7.55 12.04 12.31
N ALA A 133 -7.64 11.96 10.99
CA ALA A 133 -8.81 12.30 10.19
C ALA A 133 -10.09 11.56 10.63
N PHE A 134 -9.95 10.45 11.35
CA PHE A 134 -11.06 9.64 11.83
C PHE A 134 -11.19 9.69 13.38
N LYS A 135 -12.41 9.60 13.90
CA LYS A 135 -12.69 9.45 15.33
C LYS A 135 -12.28 8.05 15.77
N PRO A 136 -11.50 7.88 16.85
CA PRO A 136 -11.23 6.55 17.38
C PRO A 136 -12.54 5.81 17.60
N VAL A 137 -12.60 4.55 17.20
CA VAL A 137 -13.71 3.68 17.59
C VAL A 137 -13.66 3.50 19.10
N SER A 138 -14.81 3.56 19.74
CA SER A 138 -14.88 3.35 21.19
C SER A 138 -14.33 1.96 21.53
N SER A 139 -13.59 1.84 22.63
CA SER A 139 -12.90 0.59 23.03
C SER A 139 -13.81 -0.62 23.26
N HIS A 140 -15.13 -0.42 23.19
CA HIS A 140 -16.16 -1.44 23.43
C HIS A 140 -16.84 -1.95 22.16
N VAL A 141 -16.49 -1.42 20.98
CA VAL A 141 -17.09 -1.81 19.70
C VAL A 141 -15.99 -2.26 18.73
N ASP A 142 -16.24 -3.35 17.99
CA ASP A 142 -15.37 -3.78 16.90
C ASP A 142 -15.38 -2.71 15.80
N GLU A 143 -14.22 -2.17 15.44
CA GLU A 143 -14.08 -1.14 14.42
C GLU A 143 -14.68 -1.56 13.07
N LYS A 144 -14.54 -2.83 12.70
CA LYS A 144 -15.14 -3.34 11.47
C LYS A 144 -16.67 -3.38 11.57
N ALA A 145 -17.22 -3.62 12.77
CA ALA A 145 -18.66 -3.57 12.98
C ALA A 145 -19.22 -2.14 12.91
N GLU A 146 -18.47 -1.13 13.37
CA GLU A 146 -18.91 0.27 13.32
C GLU A 146 -18.74 0.89 11.91
N ARG A 147 -17.60 0.65 11.25
CA ARG A 147 -17.25 1.33 10.00
C ARG A 147 -17.53 0.50 8.74
N GLY A 148 -17.56 -0.83 8.88
CA GLY A 148 -17.59 -1.79 7.78
C GLY A 148 -16.21 -2.19 7.24
N TYR A 149 -15.14 -1.51 7.67
CA TYR A 149 -13.74 -1.73 7.27
C TYR A 149 -12.80 -1.42 8.44
N GLU A 150 -11.55 -1.88 8.35
CA GLU A 150 -10.49 -1.58 9.32
C GLU A 150 -9.63 -0.38 8.86
N LEU A 151 -9.32 0.58 9.73
CA LEU A 151 -8.38 1.67 9.42
C LEU A 151 -6.99 1.35 9.96
N VAL A 152 -5.99 1.29 9.09
CA VAL A 152 -4.60 0.99 9.47
C VAL A 152 -3.60 1.91 8.80
N THR A 153 -2.42 2.06 9.41
CA THR A 153 -1.28 2.71 8.77
C THR A 153 -0.58 1.79 7.77
N GLY A 154 0.20 2.37 6.85
CA GLY A 154 0.98 1.58 5.89
C GLY A 154 1.95 0.60 6.58
N ASP A 155 2.64 1.04 7.63
CA ASP A 155 3.54 0.18 8.43
C ASP A 155 2.77 -0.96 9.11
N ALA A 156 1.61 -0.66 9.70
CA ALA A 156 0.78 -1.67 10.37
C ALA A 156 0.28 -2.74 9.39
N LEU A 157 -0.19 -2.35 8.20
CA LEU A 157 -0.60 -3.32 7.18
C LEU A 157 0.57 -4.16 6.69
N LEU A 158 1.71 -3.56 6.38
CA LEU A 158 2.89 -4.29 5.93
C LEU A 158 3.36 -5.31 6.98
N VAL A 159 3.33 -4.95 8.26
CA VAL A 159 3.62 -5.87 9.36
C VAL A 159 2.63 -7.02 9.42
N ARG A 160 1.33 -6.72 9.34
CA ARG A 160 0.29 -7.76 9.37
C ARG A 160 0.47 -8.74 8.21
N LEU A 161 0.74 -8.22 7.01
CA LEU A 161 1.01 -9.03 5.83
C LEU A 161 2.28 -9.86 6.02
N TRP A 162 3.37 -9.26 6.50
CA TRP A 162 4.62 -9.95 6.81
C TRP A 162 4.42 -11.11 7.79
N ASP A 163 3.68 -10.86 8.86
CA ASP A 163 3.44 -11.84 9.91
C ASP A 163 2.55 -12.98 9.42
N ALA A 164 1.59 -12.68 8.51
CA ALA A 164 0.76 -13.68 7.84
C ALA A 164 1.52 -14.52 6.79
N GLN A 165 2.69 -14.08 6.35
CA GLN A 165 3.53 -14.83 5.41
C GLN A 165 4.42 -15.86 6.14
N ALA A 166 4.53 -17.06 5.56
CA ALA A 166 5.36 -18.15 6.09
C ALA A 166 6.86 -17.95 5.76
N GLY A 167 7.76 -18.62 6.51
CA GLY A 167 9.21 -18.43 6.50
C GLY A 167 9.87 -18.13 5.15
N ALA A 168 9.80 -19.03 4.17
CA ALA A 168 10.44 -18.84 2.86
C ALA A 168 9.96 -17.58 2.11
N CYS A 169 8.74 -17.08 2.39
CA CYS A 169 8.21 -15.85 1.79
C CYS A 169 8.92 -14.59 2.32
N ARG A 170 9.35 -14.64 3.58
CA ARG A 170 10.06 -13.54 4.24
C ARG A 170 11.47 -13.37 3.68
N ALA A 171 12.14 -14.47 3.32
CA ALA A 171 13.45 -14.43 2.67
C ALA A 171 13.38 -13.76 1.29
N HIS A 172 12.34 -14.06 0.52
CA HIS A 172 12.17 -13.48 -0.83
C HIS A 172 11.68 -12.03 -0.84
N PHE A 173 11.24 -11.47 0.29
CA PHE A 173 10.76 -10.09 0.34
C PHE A 173 11.84 -9.10 -0.08
N VAL A 174 13.07 -9.24 0.45
CA VAL A 174 14.16 -8.30 0.16
C VAL A 174 14.51 -8.33 -1.32
N ASP A 175 14.64 -9.53 -1.92
CA ASP A 175 14.99 -9.68 -3.33
C ASP A 175 13.86 -9.16 -4.25
N THR A 176 12.61 -9.50 -3.94
CA THR A 176 11.44 -9.04 -4.70
C THR A 176 11.30 -7.52 -4.61
N TRP A 177 11.49 -6.96 -3.41
CA TRP A 177 11.42 -5.52 -3.19
C TRP A 177 12.54 -4.79 -3.93
N ARG A 178 13.78 -5.29 -3.88
CA ARG A 178 14.92 -4.70 -4.61
C ARG A 178 14.69 -4.69 -6.11
N ALA A 179 14.24 -5.81 -6.68
CA ALA A 179 13.92 -5.88 -8.10
C ALA A 179 12.84 -4.87 -8.52
N LEU A 180 11.76 -4.75 -7.73
CA LEU A 180 10.72 -3.75 -7.98
C LEU A 180 11.23 -2.32 -7.81
N TYR A 181 12.08 -2.06 -6.82
CA TYR A 181 12.64 -0.74 -6.56
C TYR A 181 13.60 -0.30 -7.68
N GLU A 182 14.46 -1.20 -8.17
CA GLU A 182 15.36 -0.93 -9.29
C GLU A 182 14.57 -0.63 -10.58
N GLN A 183 13.57 -1.44 -10.89
CA GLN A 183 12.67 -1.20 -12.04
C GLN A 183 11.96 0.15 -11.92
N TYR A 184 11.47 0.48 -10.72
CA TYR A 184 10.83 1.77 -10.45
C TYR A 184 11.80 2.93 -10.65
N CYS A 185 13.03 2.83 -10.10
CA CYS A 185 14.07 3.84 -10.26
C CYS A 185 14.41 4.04 -11.74
N GLN A 186 14.60 2.95 -12.51
CA GLN A 186 14.86 3.02 -13.93
C GLN A 186 13.72 3.71 -14.69
N ALA A 187 12.47 3.30 -14.45
CA ALA A 187 11.30 3.85 -15.12
C ALA A 187 11.09 5.35 -14.82
N CYS A 188 11.49 5.79 -13.63
CA CYS A 188 11.37 7.19 -13.23
C CYS A 188 12.63 8.02 -13.52
N GLY A 189 13.75 7.42 -13.95
CA GLY A 189 15.04 8.10 -14.09
C GLY A 189 15.58 8.59 -12.74
N LEU A 190 15.51 7.73 -11.72
CA LEU A 190 16.00 7.98 -10.36
C LEU A 190 17.23 7.11 -10.09
N GLU A 191 18.16 7.63 -9.28
CA GLU A 191 19.25 6.83 -8.73
C GLU A 191 18.76 5.96 -7.56
N PRO A 192 19.02 4.64 -7.58
CA PRO A 192 18.67 3.76 -6.47
C PRO A 192 19.40 4.12 -5.17
N ASP A 193 18.65 4.15 -4.07
CA ASP A 193 19.20 4.32 -2.74
C ASP A 193 20.03 3.09 -2.31
N ARG A 194 21.29 3.31 -1.93
CA ARG A 194 22.24 2.26 -1.58
C ARG A 194 22.13 1.77 -0.13
N ARG A 195 21.28 2.40 0.69
CA ARG A 195 21.06 1.96 2.08
C ARG A 195 20.39 0.59 2.12
N THR A 196 20.56 -0.12 3.24
CA THR A 196 19.88 -1.41 3.44
C THR A 196 18.37 -1.24 3.40
N VAL A 197 17.62 -2.29 3.02
CA VAL A 197 16.16 -2.21 2.89
C VAL A 197 15.51 -1.81 4.23
N SER A 198 16.03 -2.33 5.34
CA SER A 198 15.61 -1.94 6.70
C SER A 198 15.80 -0.42 6.95
N GLU A 199 16.94 0.16 6.59
CA GLU A 199 17.20 1.59 6.80
C GLU A 199 16.31 2.48 5.93
N GLN A 200 16.02 2.04 4.71
CA GLN A 200 15.09 2.73 3.82
C GLN A 200 13.69 2.77 4.46
N PHE A 201 13.14 1.63 4.87
CA PHE A 201 11.82 1.59 5.54
C PHE A 201 11.79 2.40 6.83
N ARG A 202 12.88 2.45 7.60
CA ARG A 202 12.98 3.31 8.79
C ARG A 202 12.79 4.79 8.44
N ARG A 203 13.36 5.27 7.33
CA ARG A 203 13.18 6.67 6.87
C ARG A 203 11.78 6.95 6.35
N ALA A 204 11.11 5.95 5.79
CA ALA A 204 9.67 6.03 5.47
C ALA A 204 8.75 5.91 6.71
N ARG A 205 9.31 5.96 7.92
CA ARG A 205 8.59 5.82 9.20
C ARG A 205 7.90 4.46 9.36
N ALA A 206 8.31 3.45 8.59
CA ALA A 206 7.85 2.07 8.73
C ALA A 206 8.72 1.30 9.73
N PHE A 207 8.76 1.78 10.97
CA PHE A 207 9.70 1.29 11.99
C PHE A 207 9.46 -0.18 12.35
N LYS A 208 8.20 -0.62 12.38
CA LYS A 208 7.86 -1.99 12.79
C LYS A 208 8.23 -3.00 11.71
N LEU A 209 8.04 -2.67 10.43
CA LEU A 209 8.53 -3.49 9.33
C LEU A 209 10.06 -3.46 9.27
N ALA A 210 10.69 -2.28 9.38
CA ALA A 210 12.15 -2.15 9.38
C ALA A 210 12.81 -3.04 10.44
N LYS A 211 12.20 -3.15 11.64
CA LYS A 211 12.68 -4.04 12.70
C LYS A 211 12.65 -5.53 12.28
N ARG A 212 11.61 -5.97 11.55
CA ARG A 212 11.49 -7.34 11.03
C ARG A 212 12.49 -7.65 9.93
N LEU A 213 12.88 -6.63 9.16
CA LEU A 213 13.87 -6.74 8.09
C LEU A 213 15.31 -6.68 8.58
N LYS A 214 15.55 -6.36 9.85
CA LYS A 214 16.90 -6.24 10.40
C LYS A 214 17.63 -7.58 10.29
N GLY A 215 18.74 -7.59 9.54
CA GLY A 215 19.57 -8.77 9.33
C GLY A 215 19.20 -9.63 8.12
N LEU A 216 18.22 -9.22 7.31
CA LEU A 216 17.79 -9.93 6.10
C LEU A 216 18.36 -9.34 4.78
N GLY A 217 19.30 -8.38 4.85
CA GLY A 217 19.91 -7.75 3.66
C GLY A 217 20.24 -6.28 3.85
#